data_AF-G9MSQ7-F1
#
_entry.id   AF-G9MSQ7-F1
#
_cell.length_a   1.000
_cell.length_b   1.000
_cell.length_c   1.000
_cell.angle_alpha   90.00
_cell.angle_beta   90.00
_cell.angle_gamma   90.00
#
_symmetry.space_group_name_H-M   'P 1'
#
loop_
_entity.id
_entity.type
_entity.pdbx_description
1 polymer ?
#
loop_
_entity_poly.entity_id
_entity_poly.type
_entity_poly.pdbx_seq_one_letter_code
_entity_poly.pdbx_strand_id
1 'polypeptide(L)'
;MTEAVQVEYVGWEDDFRYAEEKSRITQHIQNIAHDKNFAHACVQDMIMRYRYRSQGPFIDVHFKREEWVTAGLERYVPIRLWFNEDGDLEKDAEVYDEVDKSK
;
A
#
# COMPACT_ATOMS: atom_id res chain seq x y z
N MET A 1 -4.00 22.40 -1.70
CA MET A 1 -3.48 21.80 -0.46
C MET A 1 -4.03 20.39 -0.48
N THR A 2 -3.27 19.46 -1.05
CA THR A 2 -3.76 18.09 -1.28
C THR A 2 -3.72 17.38 0.06
N GLU A 3 -4.87 16.98 0.56
CA GLU A 3 -5.01 16.25 1.80
C GLU A 3 -4.09 15.03 1.76
N ALA A 4 -3.20 14.91 2.75
CA ALA A 4 -2.21 13.85 2.77
C ALA A 4 -2.96 12.52 2.90
N VAL A 5 -2.87 11.67 1.88
CA VAL A 5 -3.46 10.32 1.88
C VAL A 5 -3.03 9.60 3.15
N GLN A 6 -3.99 9.10 3.92
CA GLN A 6 -3.69 8.38 5.15
C GLN A 6 -3.12 7.00 4.80
N VAL A 7 -1.82 6.81 5.03
CA VAL A 7 -1.13 5.54 4.80
C VAL A 7 -0.94 4.84 6.14
N GLU A 8 -1.61 3.70 6.31
CA GLU A 8 -1.48 2.83 7.48
C GLU A 8 -0.65 1.60 7.12
N TYR A 9 0.31 1.24 7.98
CA TYR A 9 1.14 0.06 7.83
C TYR A 9 0.71 -0.98 8.86
N VAL A 10 0.10 -2.07 8.41
CA VAL A 10 -0.33 -3.16 9.28
C VAL A 10 0.78 -4.20 9.34
N GLY A 11 1.28 -4.53 10.54
CA GLY A 11 2.29 -5.57 10.76
C GLY A 11 3.76 -5.16 10.54
N TRP A 12 4.01 -3.91 10.17
CA TRP A 12 5.36 -3.36 10.12
C TRP A 12 5.83 -2.96 11.52
N GLU A 13 6.84 -3.64 12.06
CA GLU A 13 7.56 -3.18 13.24
C GLU A 13 8.26 -1.84 12.90
N ASP A 14 8.19 -0.85 13.79
CA ASP A 14 8.82 0.47 13.59
C ASP A 14 10.34 0.34 13.79
N ASP A 15 10.99 -0.34 12.84
CA ASP A 15 12.41 -0.57 12.85
C ASP A 15 13.08 0.52 12.01
N PHE A 16 13.81 1.40 12.69
CA PHE A 16 14.48 2.58 12.12
C PHE A 16 15.41 2.24 10.93
N ARG A 17 15.84 0.99 10.80
CA ARG A 17 16.68 0.48 9.70
C ARG A 17 15.99 0.54 8.34
N TYR A 18 14.67 0.57 8.31
CA TYR A 18 13.87 0.59 7.07
C TYR A 18 13.09 1.89 6.89
N ALA A 19 13.44 2.95 7.63
CA ALA A 19 12.76 4.24 7.57
C ALA A 19 12.84 4.86 6.16
N GLU A 20 13.98 4.76 5.48
CA GLU A 20 14.17 5.26 4.10
C GLU A 20 13.32 4.47 3.10
N GLU A 21 13.31 3.14 3.22
CA GLU A 21 12.55 2.26 2.33
C GLU A 21 11.04 2.44 2.54
N LYS A 22 10.60 2.52 3.81
CA LYS A 22 9.23 2.86 4.19
C LYS A 22 8.83 4.22 3.60
N SER A 23 9.71 5.23 3.67
CA SER A 23 9.44 6.55 3.10
C SER A 23 9.30 6.53 1.58
N ARG A 24 10.16 5.80 0.85
CA ARG A 24 10.03 5.60 -0.60
C ARG A 24 8.70 4.92 -0.95
N ILE A 25 8.37 3.83 -0.25
CA ILE A 25 7.11 3.11 -0.42
C ILE A 25 5.91 4.02 -0.13
N THR A 26 5.94 4.80 0.96
CA THR A 26 4.89 5.78 1.28
C THR A 26 4.69 6.75 0.11
N GLN A 27 5.79 7.27 -0.45
CA GLN A 27 5.74 8.22 -1.55
C GLN A 27 5.11 7.61 -2.81
N HIS A 28 5.44 6.36 -3.15
CA HIS A 28 4.79 5.66 -4.26
C HIS A 28 3.29 5.45 -4.02
N ILE A 29 2.91 5.03 -2.80
CA ILE A 29 1.51 4.84 -2.42
C ILE A 29 0.72 6.14 -2.50
N GLN A 30 1.28 7.25 -2.00
CA GLN A 30 0.66 8.56 -2.05
C GLN A 30 0.46 9.04 -3.49
N ASN A 31 1.43 8.82 -4.37
CA ASN A 31 1.31 9.16 -5.78
C ASN A 31 0.18 8.37 -6.45
N ILE A 32 0.08 7.06 -6.19
CA ILE A 32 -0.97 6.19 -6.75
C ILE A 32 -2.34 6.56 -6.19
N ALA A 33 -2.43 6.84 -4.89
CA ALA A 33 -3.67 7.31 -4.28
C ALA A 33 -4.12 8.63 -4.88
N HIS A 34 -3.20 9.58 -5.09
CA HIS A 34 -3.54 10.85 -5.71
C HIS A 34 -4.01 10.68 -7.16
N ASP A 35 -3.30 9.89 -7.96
CA ASP A 35 -3.64 9.60 -9.36
C ASP A 35 -5.03 8.97 -9.50
N LYS A 36 -5.36 8.03 -8.61
CA LYS A 36 -6.61 7.25 -8.64
C LYS A 36 -7.71 7.80 -7.72
N ASN A 37 -7.51 8.97 -7.12
CA ASN A 37 -8.46 9.63 -6.21
C ASN A 37 -8.85 8.77 -4.98
N PHE A 38 -7.88 8.07 -4.40
CA PHE A 38 -8.03 7.38 -3.11
C PHE A 38 -7.66 8.30 -1.95
N ALA A 39 -8.35 8.14 -0.82
CA ALA A 39 -8.13 8.94 0.37
C ALA A 39 -7.35 8.18 1.46
N HIS A 40 -7.48 6.86 1.50
CA HIS A 40 -6.84 6.01 2.49
C HIS A 40 -6.12 4.86 1.80
N ALA A 41 -4.97 4.46 2.34
CA ALA A 41 -4.19 3.32 1.89
C ALA A 41 -3.75 2.50 3.10
N CYS A 42 -3.95 1.19 3.04
CA CYS A 42 -3.59 0.27 4.10
C CYS A 42 -2.62 -0.76 3.51
N VAL A 43 -1.34 -0.62 3.84
CA VAL A 43 -0.29 -1.58 3.46
C VAL A 43 -0.49 -2.81 4.33
N GLN A 44 -0.82 -3.94 3.71
CA GLN A 44 -1.00 -5.20 4.42
C GLN A 44 0.35 -5.78 4.83
N ASP A 45 0.32 -6.57 5.90
CA ASP A 45 1.47 -7.32 6.40
C ASP A 45 1.93 -8.29 5.31
N MET A 46 2.94 -7.88 4.56
CA MET A 46 3.68 -8.78 3.71
C MET A 46 5.16 -8.54 3.95
N ILE A 47 5.68 -9.36 4.87
CA ILE A 47 7.02 -9.94 4.92
C ILE A 47 8.08 -9.10 4.17
N MET A 48 8.39 -7.91 4.69
CA MET A 48 9.79 -7.47 4.73
C MET A 48 10.61 -8.32 5.71
N ARG A 49 10.00 -9.33 6.35
CA ARG A 49 10.68 -10.30 7.20
C ARG A 49 11.72 -11.15 6.46
N TYR A 50 11.68 -11.27 5.12
CA TYR A 50 12.53 -12.21 4.38
C TYR A 50 12.94 -11.75 2.97
N ARG A 51 13.45 -10.53 2.83
CA ARG A 51 14.41 -10.24 1.76
C ARG A 51 15.76 -10.86 2.14
N TYR A 52 16.12 -12.05 1.67
CA TYR A 52 15.71 -12.66 0.41
C TYR A 52 15.62 -14.17 0.55
N ARG A 53 14.41 -14.76 0.55
CA ARG A 53 14.23 -16.13 0.00
C ARG A 53 12.83 -16.68 -0.18
N SER A 54 11.77 -16.18 0.49
CA SER A 54 10.55 -17.01 0.58
C SER A 54 9.22 -16.35 0.20
N GLN A 55 9.12 -15.02 0.07
CA GLN A 55 7.99 -14.38 -0.60
C GLN A 55 8.52 -13.29 -1.51
N GLY A 56 8.03 -13.24 -2.75
CA GLY A 56 8.53 -12.35 -3.81
C GLY A 56 8.48 -10.87 -3.42
N PRO A 57 9.15 -9.99 -4.18
CA PRO A 57 9.48 -8.65 -3.73
C PRO A 57 8.32 -7.67 -3.94
N PHE A 58 7.10 -8.06 -3.56
CA PHE A 58 5.91 -7.24 -3.74
C PHE A 58 5.25 -6.93 -2.40
N ILE A 59 4.52 -5.81 -2.35
CA ILE A 59 3.63 -5.49 -1.24
C ILE A 59 2.20 -5.34 -1.77
N ASP A 60 1.24 -5.76 -0.97
CA ASP A 60 -0.18 -5.54 -1.24
C ASP A 60 -0.67 -4.33 -0.44
N VAL A 61 -1.29 -3.39 -1.13
CA VAL A 61 -1.83 -2.15 -0.57
C VAL A 61 -3.31 -2.09 -0.86
N HIS A 62 -4.11 -2.01 0.20
CA HIS A 62 -5.55 -1.84 0.11
C HIS A 62 -5.89 -0.36 0.10
N PHE A 63 -6.29 0.16 -1.06
CA PHE A 63 -6.74 1.53 -1.20
C PHE A 63 -8.24 1.65 -0.93
N LYS A 64 -8.65 2.69 -0.22
CA LYS A 64 -10.04 3.03 0.04
C LYS A 64 -10.32 4.45 -0.39
N ARG A 65 -11.50 4.64 -0.99
CA ARG A 65 -12.03 5.97 -1.27
C ARG A 65 -12.60 6.58 0.00
N GLU A 66 -12.61 7.91 0.05
CA GLU A 66 -13.19 8.66 1.16
C GLU A 66 -14.65 8.25 1.42
N GLU A 67 -15.45 8.16 0.36
CA GLU A 67 -16.86 7.72 0.42
C GLU A 67 -17.04 6.40 1.18
N TRP A 68 -16.14 5.43 1.01
CA TRP A 68 -16.24 4.12 1.65
C TRP A 68 -15.85 4.18 3.12
N VAL A 69 -14.83 4.95 3.45
CA VAL A 69 -14.39 5.13 4.83
C VAL A 69 -15.45 5.90 5.63
N THR A 70 -15.98 6.99 5.08
CA THR A 70 -17.04 7.78 5.73
C THR A 70 -18.34 6.99 5.89
N ALA A 71 -18.68 6.14 4.91
CA ALA A 71 -19.85 5.27 4.99
C ALA A 71 -19.63 4.01 5.85
N GLY A 72 -18.42 3.77 6.37
CA GLY A 72 -18.09 2.57 7.13
C GLY A 72 -18.17 1.28 6.32
N LEU A 73 -18.00 1.37 4.99
CA LEU A 73 -18.02 0.22 4.08
C LEU A 73 -16.68 -0.51 4.14
N GLU A 74 -16.74 -1.83 4.23
CA GLU A 74 -15.54 -2.68 4.18
C GLU A 74 -15.11 -2.94 2.72
N ARG A 75 -14.99 -1.85 1.94
CA ARG A 75 -14.57 -1.86 0.55
C ARG A 75 -13.12 -1.42 0.42
N TYR A 76 -12.39 -2.06 -0.49
CA TYR A 76 -11.05 -1.65 -0.86
C TYR A 76 -10.69 -2.12 -2.26
N VAL A 77 -9.79 -1.39 -2.91
CA VAL A 77 -9.12 -1.82 -4.14
C VAL A 77 -7.75 -2.36 -3.75
N PRO A 78 -7.48 -3.66 -3.91
CA PRO A 78 -6.15 -4.20 -3.73
C PRO A 78 -5.27 -3.75 -4.89
N ILE A 79 -4.11 -3.20 -4.57
CA ILE A 79 -3.09 -2.84 -5.53
C ILE A 79 -1.78 -3.46 -5.05
N ARG A 80 -1.16 -4.25 -5.92
CA ARG A 80 0.15 -4.85 -5.67
C ARG A 80 1.24 -4.02 -6.32
N LEU A 81 2.24 -3.68 -5.52
CA LEU A 81 3.42 -2.95 -5.95
C LEU A 81 4.61 -3.91 -5.94
N TRP A 82 5.27 -4.03 -7.09
CA TRP A 82 6.47 -4.85 -7.24
C TRP A 82 7.70 -3.99 -7.02
N PHE A 83 8.55 -4.38 -6.09
CA PHE A 83 9.81 -3.72 -5.79
C PHE A 83 11.00 -4.57 -6.26
N ASN A 84 12.08 -3.93 -6.67
CA ASN A 84 13.36 -4.57 -6.95
C ASN A 84 14.22 -4.63 -5.68
N GLU A 85 15.40 -5.27 -5.74
CA GLU A 85 16.28 -5.43 -4.59
C GLU A 85 16.71 -4.11 -3.90
N ASP A 86 16.65 -2.99 -4.61
CA ASP A 86 16.99 -1.64 -4.14
C ASP A 86 15.78 -0.91 -3.49
N GLY A 87 14.61 -1.54 -3.48
CA GLY A 87 13.37 -0.95 -2.95
C GLY A 87 12.71 0.04 -3.91
N ASP A 88 13.05 -0.02 -5.19
CA ASP A 88 12.45 0.76 -6.27
C ASP A 88 11.37 -0.04 -6.99
N LEU A 89 10.41 0.61 -7.66
CA LEU A 89 9.35 -0.11 -8.37
C LEU A 89 9.95 -0.87 -9.57
N GLU A 90 9.91 -2.20 -9.51
CA GLU A 90 10.38 -3.07 -10.60
C GLU A 90 9.42 -3.01 -11.79
N LYS A 91 8.12 -2.85 -11.51
CA LYS A 91 7.03 -2.90 -12.50
C LYS A 91 5.89 -1.96 -12.10
N ASP A 92 5.04 -1.69 -13.08
CA ASP A 92 3.77 -1.00 -12.86
C ASP A 92 2.91 -1.69 -11.79
N ALA A 93 2.15 -0.88 -11.05
CA ALA A 93 1.24 -1.34 -10.03
C ALA A 93 0.14 -2.23 -10.62
N GLU A 94 0.02 -3.46 -10.10
CA GLU A 94 -1.06 -4.37 -10.47
C GLU A 94 -2.31 -3.98 -9.68
N VAL A 95 -3.32 -3.46 -10.38
CA VAL A 95 -4.60 -3.09 -9.78
C VAL A 95 -5.55 -4.28 -9.92
N TYR A 96 -6.04 -4.77 -8.79
CA TYR A 96 -7.06 -5.81 -8.73
C TYR A 96 -8.47 -5.21 -8.67
N ASP A 97 -9.48 -6.07 -8.85
CA ASP A 97 -10.88 -5.68 -8.75
C ASP A 97 -11.24 -5.22 -7.32
N GLU A 98 -12.25 -4.35 -7.21
CA GLU A 98 -12.76 -3.88 -5.93
C GLU A 98 -13.25 -5.05 -5.09
N VAL A 99 -12.78 -5.13 -3.85
CA VAL A 99 -13.24 -6.12 -2.88
C VAL A 99 -14.23 -5.44 -1.93
N ASP A 100 -15.47 -5.90 -1.96
CA ASP A 100 -16.51 -5.59 -0.98
C ASP A 100 -16.60 -6.74 0.03
N LYS A 101 -16.12 -6.53 1.26
CA LYS A 101 -16.22 -7.53 2.35
C LYS A 101 -17.55 -7.49 3.09
N SER A 102 -18.48 -6.63 2.67
CA SER A 102 -19.79 -6.45 3.31
C SER A 102 -20.83 -7.48 2.86
N LYS A 103 -20.44 -8.55 2.15
CA LYS A 103 -21.32 -9.59 1.60
C LYS A 103 -20.99 -11.00 2.07
#